data_AF-A0A7L5DQW1-F1
#
_entry.id   AF-A0A7L5DQW1-F1
#
_cell.length_a   1.000
_cell.length_b   1.000
_cell.length_c   1.000
_cell.angle_alpha   90.00
_cell.angle_beta   90.00
_cell.angle_gamma   90.00
#
_symmetry.space_group_name_H-M   'P 1'
#
loop_
_entity.id
_entity.type
_entity.pdbx_description
1 polymer ?
#
loop_
_entity_poly.entity_id
_entity_poly.type
_entity_poly.pdbx_seq_one_letter_code
_entity_poly.pdbx_strand_id
1 'polypeptide(L)'
;MMPDNAICILLTGTIEPKNVPNLKRVDPLEREQDYYYALNKWMQLEYPIVFVENSGYNSEKINTLFAKRKDCEYIRFESQVSYLGKSHGEAEIVSFAFRESKLLRSSNVIIKSSGRQFISNTLRILSTIYEEEFYVISWLKRRLRYADSRFFIARKEFYVDYLLEELMHINETDHVYFEHVLARAVHRCLADGKQWASPKAYPICEGISGTENMQYKTGLYSRLKGELIIKLTNRLLKNDYL
;
A
#
# COMPACT_ATOMS: atom_id res chain seq x y z
N MET A 1 -6.43 -5.52 -27.21
CA MET A 1 -5.64 -4.27 -27.11
C MET A 1 -6.31 -3.44 -26.03
N MET A 2 -5.83 -3.53 -24.78
CA MET A 2 -6.40 -2.78 -23.66
C MET A 2 -5.93 -1.32 -23.75
N PRO A 3 -6.80 -0.31 -23.57
CA PRO A 3 -6.40 1.09 -23.57
C PRO A 3 -5.45 1.39 -22.41
N ASP A 4 -4.63 2.42 -22.58
CA ASP A 4 -3.62 2.93 -21.63
C ASP A 4 -4.09 2.91 -20.17
N ASN A 5 -3.76 1.84 -19.43
CA ASN A 5 -3.91 1.81 -17.98
C ASN A 5 -2.81 2.72 -17.40
N ALA A 6 -3.08 4.01 -17.23
CA ALA A 6 -2.17 4.88 -16.51
C ALA A 6 -2.02 4.33 -15.07
N ILE A 7 -0.84 3.76 -14.79
CA ILE A 7 -0.46 3.20 -13.49
C ILE A 7 0.15 4.33 -12.65
N CYS A 8 -0.29 4.44 -11.39
CA CYS A 8 0.34 5.32 -10.41
C CYS A 8 0.62 4.60 -9.10
N ILE A 9 1.74 4.91 -8.47
CA ILE A 9 2.12 4.39 -7.16
C ILE A 9 1.73 5.40 -6.09
N LEU A 10 0.80 5.02 -5.21
CA LEU A 10 0.47 5.75 -3.99
C LEU A 10 1.36 5.26 -2.84
N LEU A 11 2.22 6.15 -2.35
CA LEU A 11 3.06 5.92 -1.18
C LEU A 11 2.54 6.73 0.01
N THR A 12 2.36 6.08 1.15
CA THR A 12 1.82 6.70 2.37
C THR A 12 2.91 6.92 3.43
N GLY A 13 2.86 8.06 4.13
CA GLY A 13 3.90 8.48 5.07
C GLY A 13 3.41 9.17 6.32
N THR A 14 4.14 8.95 7.40
CA THR A 14 4.05 9.70 8.66
C THR A 14 5.48 9.88 9.15
N ILE A 15 6.16 10.97 8.79
CA ILE A 15 7.59 11.12 9.12
C ILE A 15 7.74 11.46 10.60
N GLU A 16 6.97 12.40 11.11
CA GLU A 16 6.94 12.81 12.52
C GLU A 16 5.64 12.33 13.20
N PRO A 17 5.59 11.09 13.71
CA PRO A 17 4.40 10.56 14.34
C PRO A 17 4.09 11.30 15.65
N LYS A 18 2.92 11.94 15.74
CA LYS A 18 2.44 12.60 16.96
C LYS A 18 1.42 11.70 17.67
N ASN A 19 1.74 11.28 18.90
CA ASN A 19 0.84 10.50 19.76
C ASN A 19 0.27 9.21 19.14
N VAL A 20 1.01 8.53 18.27
CA VAL A 20 0.55 7.30 17.62
C VAL A 20 0.75 6.10 18.57
N PRO A 21 -0.31 5.39 18.98
CA PRO A 21 -0.20 4.26 19.92
C PRO A 21 0.68 3.11 19.38
N ASN A 22 1.40 2.45 20.29
CA ASN A 22 2.16 1.22 20.02
C ASN A 22 3.23 1.32 18.91
N LEU A 23 3.74 2.53 18.66
CA LEU A 23 4.79 2.78 17.68
C LEU A 23 6.16 2.82 18.37
N LYS A 24 7.13 2.01 17.90
CA LYS A 24 8.49 1.95 18.46
C LYS A 24 9.50 2.80 17.68
N ARG A 25 9.37 2.89 16.34
CA ARG A 25 10.18 3.77 15.50
C ARG A 25 9.58 5.17 15.54
N VAL A 26 9.91 6.00 16.52
CA VAL A 26 9.27 7.32 16.74
C VAL A 26 10.14 8.51 16.35
N ASP A 27 11.47 8.33 16.29
CA ASP A 27 12.41 9.41 15.99
C ASP A 27 12.21 9.95 14.56
N PRO A 28 11.92 11.25 14.37
CA PRO A 28 11.65 11.81 13.05
C PRO A 28 12.85 11.76 12.10
N LEU A 29 14.08 11.93 12.59
CA LEU A 29 15.29 11.91 11.75
C LEU A 29 15.56 10.51 11.21
N GLU A 30 15.46 9.51 12.09
CA GLU A 30 15.55 8.10 11.72
C GLU A 30 14.49 7.72 10.70
N ARG A 31 13.23 8.14 10.93
CA ARG A 31 12.12 7.87 10.01
C ARG A 31 12.31 8.59 8.68
N GLU A 32 12.67 9.86 8.67
CA GLU A 32 12.96 10.63 7.47
C GLU A 32 14.02 9.93 6.62
N GLN A 33 15.04 9.36 7.27
CA GLN A 33 16.05 8.55 6.61
C GLN A 33 15.48 7.24 6.04
N ASP A 34 14.66 6.51 6.80
CA ASP A 34 13.97 5.30 6.33
C ASP A 34 13.11 5.58 5.08
N TYR A 35 12.30 6.65 5.11
CA TYR A 35 11.48 7.10 4.00
C TYR A 35 12.35 7.49 2.80
N TYR A 36 13.37 8.32 3.00
CA TYR A 36 14.25 8.74 1.91
C TYR A 36 14.91 7.56 1.19
N TYR A 37 15.39 6.55 1.93
CA TYR A 37 15.96 5.35 1.32
C TYR A 37 14.94 4.56 0.50
N ALA A 38 13.74 4.35 1.03
CA ALA A 38 12.68 3.62 0.32
C ALA A 38 12.18 4.40 -0.90
N LEU A 39 11.91 5.70 -0.76
CA LEU A 39 11.48 6.58 -1.84
C LEU A 39 12.49 6.63 -2.98
N ASN A 40 13.79 6.66 -2.67
CA ASN A 40 14.85 6.63 -3.69
C ASN A 40 14.75 5.35 -4.55
N LYS A 41 14.53 4.18 -3.93
CA LYS A 41 14.30 2.92 -4.66
C LYS A 41 13.01 2.93 -5.47
N TRP A 42 11.92 3.48 -4.93
CA TRP A 42 10.66 3.61 -5.67
C TRP A 42 10.82 4.47 -6.93
N MET A 43 11.56 5.59 -6.84
CA MET A 43 11.83 6.49 -7.97
C MET A 43 12.58 5.80 -9.12
N GLN A 44 13.34 4.74 -8.85
CA GLN A 44 14.05 3.97 -9.89
C GLN A 44 13.13 3.11 -10.76
N LEU A 45 11.87 2.90 -10.36
CA LEU A 45 10.91 2.10 -11.15
C LEU A 45 10.27 2.89 -12.30
N GLU A 46 10.52 4.20 -12.39
CA GLU A 46 10.05 5.10 -13.44
C GLU A 46 8.53 5.22 -13.63
N TYR A 47 7.72 4.72 -12.68
CA TYR A 47 6.27 4.97 -12.64
C TYR A 47 5.93 6.30 -11.96
N PRO A 48 4.84 6.97 -12.36
CA PRO A 48 4.29 8.12 -11.62
C PRO A 48 4.06 7.78 -10.15
N ILE A 49 4.55 8.62 -9.25
CA ILE A 49 4.44 8.42 -7.79
C ILE A 49 3.70 9.58 -7.16
N VAL A 50 2.74 9.26 -6.30
CA VAL A 50 2.11 10.19 -5.37
C VAL A 50 2.53 9.79 -3.97
N PHE A 51 3.38 10.59 -3.32
CA PHE A 51 3.71 10.42 -1.91
C PHE A 51 2.88 11.38 -1.07
N VAL A 52 2.15 10.83 -0.11
CA VAL A 52 1.31 11.61 0.81
C VAL A 52 1.77 11.38 2.23
N GLU A 53 2.15 12.47 2.90
CA GLU A 53 2.72 12.48 4.24
C GLU A 53 1.80 13.26 5.19
N ASN A 54 1.44 12.69 6.34
CA ASN A 54 0.39 13.23 7.21
C ASN A 54 0.86 13.83 8.56
N SER A 55 2.16 14.02 8.77
CA SER A 55 2.67 14.73 9.95
C SER A 55 2.91 16.22 9.72
N GLY A 56 2.88 16.68 8.46
CA GLY A 56 3.25 18.04 8.08
C GLY A 56 4.77 18.25 8.05
N TYR A 57 5.56 17.19 8.10
CA TYR A 57 7.01 17.29 8.22
C TYR A 57 7.65 17.81 6.92
N ASN A 58 8.57 18.78 7.05
CA ASN A 58 9.26 19.37 5.92
C ASN A 58 10.67 18.77 5.75
N SER A 59 10.77 17.75 4.90
CA SER A 59 12.05 17.13 4.54
C SER A 59 12.64 17.74 3.26
N GLU A 60 13.73 18.50 3.36
CA GLU A 60 14.45 19.05 2.19
C GLU A 60 14.93 17.96 1.22
N LYS A 61 15.44 16.84 1.73
CA LYS A 61 15.96 15.74 0.90
C LYS A 61 14.87 15.05 0.07
N ILE A 62 13.69 14.82 0.65
CA ILE A 62 12.51 14.30 -0.06
C ILE A 62 11.96 15.34 -1.05
N ASN A 63 11.86 16.63 -0.66
CA ASN A 63 11.45 17.69 -1.59
C ASN A 63 12.36 17.70 -2.84
N THR A 64 13.67 17.67 -2.63
CA THR A 64 14.68 17.64 -3.70
C THR A 64 14.57 16.37 -4.54
N LEU A 65 14.27 15.22 -3.93
CA LEU A 65 14.07 13.96 -4.65
C LEU A 65 12.87 14.04 -5.60
N PHE A 66 11.73 14.56 -5.13
CA PHE A 66 10.51 14.69 -5.94
C PHE A 66 10.60 15.80 -7.00
N ALA A 67 11.33 16.89 -6.73
CA ALA A 67 11.54 17.97 -7.69
C ALA A 67 12.27 17.51 -8.99
N LYS A 68 12.97 16.37 -8.95
CA LYS A 68 13.66 15.80 -10.12
C LYS A 68 12.71 15.16 -11.13
N ARG A 69 11.45 14.89 -10.77
CA ARG A 69 10.48 14.13 -11.56
C ARG A 69 9.18 14.92 -11.70
N LYS A 70 8.81 15.29 -12.93
CA LYS A 70 7.60 16.08 -13.21
C LYS A 70 6.31 15.26 -13.16
N ASP A 71 6.42 13.95 -13.24
CA ASP A 71 5.35 12.96 -13.18
C ASP A 71 5.16 12.38 -11.77
N CYS A 72 5.66 13.08 -10.74
CA CYS A 72 5.45 12.73 -9.35
C CYS A 72 4.79 13.87 -8.58
N GLU A 73 4.00 13.54 -7.57
CA GLU A 73 3.44 14.48 -6.60
C GLU A 73 3.94 14.15 -5.19
N TYR A 74 4.34 15.18 -4.45
CA TYR A 74 4.58 15.09 -3.02
C TYR A 74 3.60 16.03 -2.30
N ILE A 75 2.68 15.44 -1.54
CA ILE A 75 1.62 16.16 -0.84
C ILE A 75 1.80 15.95 0.66
N ARG A 76 1.61 17.02 1.44
CA ARG A 76 1.73 17.01 2.89
C ARG A 76 0.48 17.59 3.53
N PHE A 77 0.07 17.03 4.65
CA PHE A 77 -0.96 17.59 5.50
C PHE A 77 -0.70 17.18 6.95
N GLU A 78 -1.41 17.78 7.90
CA GLU A 78 -1.35 17.40 9.31
C GLU A 78 -2.59 16.59 9.69
N SER A 79 -2.35 15.35 10.10
CA SER A 79 -3.39 14.39 10.45
C SER A 79 -4.21 14.84 11.64
N GLN A 80 -5.53 14.70 11.54
CA GLN A 80 -6.44 14.99 12.64
C GLN A 80 -6.88 13.74 13.40
N VAL A 81 -6.47 12.54 12.97
CA VAL A 81 -6.95 11.27 13.55
C VAL A 81 -5.85 10.25 13.84
N SER A 82 -4.58 10.51 13.48
CA SER A 82 -3.47 9.57 13.71
C SER A 82 -3.25 9.23 15.19
N TYR A 83 -3.69 10.11 16.11
CA TYR A 83 -3.66 9.85 17.55
C TYR A 83 -4.55 8.66 17.96
N LEU A 84 -5.53 8.28 17.13
CA LEU A 84 -6.39 7.12 17.36
C LEU A 84 -5.71 5.80 16.97
N GLY A 85 -4.63 5.83 16.20
CA GLY A 85 -3.98 4.63 15.70
C GLY A 85 -3.38 4.77 14.30
N LYS A 86 -2.50 3.83 13.95
CA LYS A 86 -1.85 3.79 12.64
C LYS A 86 -2.85 3.58 11.51
N SER A 87 -3.87 2.77 11.75
CA SER A 87 -4.93 2.45 10.78
C SER A 87 -5.77 3.68 10.46
N HIS A 88 -6.08 4.50 11.48
CA HIS A 88 -6.77 5.78 11.28
C HIS A 88 -5.91 6.77 10.48
N GLY A 89 -4.62 6.89 10.82
CA GLY A 89 -3.69 7.73 10.05
C GLY A 89 -3.56 7.30 8.58
N GLU A 90 -3.42 5.99 8.34
CA GLU A 90 -3.35 5.42 6.99
C GLU A 90 -4.64 5.67 6.20
N ALA A 91 -5.81 5.51 6.84
CA ALA A 91 -7.10 5.76 6.22
C ALA A 91 -7.29 7.23 5.82
N GLU A 92 -6.88 8.14 6.69
CA GLU A 92 -6.93 9.57 6.40
C GLU A 92 -5.99 9.94 5.25
N ILE A 93 -4.78 9.37 5.20
CA ILE A 93 -3.86 9.55 4.06
C ILE A 93 -4.51 9.11 2.76
N VAL A 94 -5.08 7.90 2.72
CA VAL A 94 -5.70 7.36 1.50
C VAL A 94 -6.88 8.24 1.07
N SER A 95 -7.75 8.62 2.00
CA SER A 95 -8.90 9.50 1.72
C SER A 95 -8.46 10.88 1.21
N PHE A 96 -7.45 11.46 1.85
CA PHE A 96 -6.86 12.74 1.45
C PHE A 96 -6.21 12.67 0.07
N ALA A 97 -5.45 11.60 -0.22
CA ALA A 97 -4.78 11.40 -1.49
C ALA A 97 -5.77 11.40 -2.66
N PHE A 98 -6.88 10.66 -2.55
CA PHE A 98 -7.92 10.62 -3.58
C PHE A 98 -8.67 11.94 -3.74
N ARG A 99 -8.76 12.74 -2.67
CA ARG A 99 -9.34 14.07 -2.73
C ARG A 99 -8.41 15.08 -3.39
N GLU A 100 -7.10 15.05 -3.16
CA GLU A 100 -6.19 16.14 -3.56
C GLU A 100 -5.32 15.85 -4.80
N SER A 101 -4.90 14.59 -5.00
CA SER A 101 -3.92 14.24 -6.04
C SER A 101 -4.52 14.33 -7.44
N LYS A 102 -3.82 15.02 -8.36
CA LYS A 102 -4.24 15.07 -9.77
C LYS A 102 -3.84 13.80 -10.50
N LEU A 103 -2.63 13.30 -10.22
CA LEU A 103 -2.11 12.05 -10.78
C LEU A 103 -2.99 10.84 -10.44
N LEU A 104 -3.47 10.71 -9.21
CA LEU A 104 -4.39 9.60 -8.86
C LEU A 104 -5.71 9.70 -9.63
N ARG A 105 -6.27 10.91 -9.81
CA ARG A 105 -7.52 11.10 -10.55
C ARG A 105 -7.38 10.72 -12.03
N SER A 106 -6.23 11.01 -12.65
CA SER A 106 -5.96 10.66 -14.05
C SER A 106 -5.49 9.21 -14.25
N SER A 107 -5.26 8.46 -13.16
CA SER A 107 -4.81 7.07 -13.24
C SER A 107 -5.97 6.07 -13.22
N ASN A 108 -5.74 4.89 -13.78
CA ASN A 108 -6.72 3.79 -13.82
C ASN A 108 -6.36 2.70 -12.82
N VAL A 109 -5.06 2.48 -12.58
CA VAL A 109 -4.54 1.45 -11.68
C VAL A 109 -3.64 2.09 -10.65
N ILE A 110 -3.95 1.87 -9.38
CA ILE A 110 -3.20 2.41 -8.25
C ILE A 110 -2.50 1.28 -7.50
N ILE A 111 -1.18 1.40 -7.39
CA ILE A 111 -0.34 0.53 -6.57
C ILE A 111 -0.14 1.24 -5.25
N LYS A 112 -0.68 0.70 -4.15
CA LYS A 112 -0.50 1.28 -2.83
C LYS A 112 0.63 0.56 -2.10
N SER A 113 1.59 1.32 -1.58
CA SER A 113 2.55 0.84 -0.59
C SER A 113 2.73 1.84 0.55
N SER A 114 3.27 1.38 1.70
CA SER A 114 3.83 2.33 2.67
C SER A 114 5.13 2.92 2.11
N GLY A 115 5.30 4.24 2.17
CA GLY A 115 6.48 4.95 1.66
C GLY A 115 7.76 4.69 2.46
N ARG A 116 7.68 4.11 3.66
CA ARG A 116 8.86 3.78 4.49
C ARG A 116 9.57 2.48 4.08
N GLN A 117 8.93 1.70 3.21
CA GLN A 117 9.44 0.39 2.80
C GLN A 117 9.38 0.27 1.28
N PHE A 118 10.27 -0.54 0.73
CA PHE A 118 10.33 -0.84 -0.70
C PHE A 118 10.01 -2.30 -0.94
N ILE A 119 9.18 -2.60 -1.95
CA ILE A 119 8.90 -3.97 -2.35
C ILE A 119 9.82 -4.31 -3.52
N SER A 120 10.91 -5.06 -3.27
CA SER A 120 11.99 -5.21 -4.25
C SER A 120 11.64 -6.05 -5.47
N ASN A 121 10.57 -6.83 -5.40
CA ASN A 121 10.01 -7.56 -6.53
C ASN A 121 8.74 -6.92 -7.09
N THR A 122 8.55 -5.60 -6.92
CA THR A 122 7.37 -4.87 -7.45
C THR A 122 7.13 -5.17 -8.92
N LEU A 123 8.13 -5.00 -9.80
CA LEU A 123 7.96 -5.22 -11.25
C LEU A 123 7.47 -6.64 -11.57
N ARG A 124 7.98 -7.64 -10.84
CA ARG A 124 7.52 -9.02 -10.96
C ARG A 124 6.06 -9.15 -10.54
N ILE A 125 5.58 -8.44 -9.53
CA ILE A 125 4.16 -8.48 -9.14
C ILE A 125 3.29 -7.70 -10.12
N LEU A 126 3.73 -6.52 -10.59
CA LEU A 126 2.98 -5.69 -11.56
C LEU A 126 2.70 -6.41 -12.86
N SER A 127 3.56 -7.35 -13.23
CA SER A 127 3.34 -8.19 -14.40
C SER A 127 2.03 -8.99 -14.35
N THR A 128 1.40 -9.19 -13.18
CA THR A 128 0.03 -9.72 -13.05
C THR A 128 -1.01 -8.85 -13.76
N ILE A 129 -0.82 -7.52 -13.80
CA ILE A 129 -1.75 -6.56 -14.42
C ILE A 129 -1.99 -6.88 -15.90
N TYR A 130 -0.99 -7.47 -16.57
CA TYR A 130 -1.03 -7.80 -17.99
C TYR A 130 -1.42 -9.26 -18.27
N GLU A 131 -1.57 -10.09 -17.24
CA GLU A 131 -1.77 -11.54 -17.35
C GLU A 131 -3.20 -11.98 -17.06
N GLU A 132 -3.92 -11.25 -16.23
CA GLU A 132 -5.29 -11.58 -15.84
C GLU A 132 -6.14 -10.33 -15.62
N GLU A 133 -7.44 -10.46 -15.86
CA GLU A 133 -8.40 -9.44 -15.45
C GLU A 133 -8.45 -9.37 -13.92
N PHE A 134 -8.49 -8.15 -13.40
CA PHE A 134 -8.59 -7.91 -11.97
C PHE A 134 -9.31 -6.60 -11.72
N TYR A 135 -9.87 -6.49 -10.52
CA TYR A 135 -10.34 -5.24 -9.95
C TYR A 135 -9.47 -4.84 -8.75
N VAL A 136 -9.04 -5.83 -7.97
CA VAL A 136 -8.06 -5.69 -6.89
C VAL A 136 -7.15 -6.91 -6.81
N ILE A 137 -5.84 -6.66 -6.68
CA ILE A 137 -4.80 -7.65 -6.39
C ILE A 137 -4.32 -7.42 -4.96
N SER A 138 -4.64 -8.35 -4.06
CA SER A 138 -4.24 -8.26 -2.65
C SER A 138 -4.03 -9.63 -2.05
N TRP A 139 -3.12 -9.74 -1.08
CA TRP A 139 -2.89 -11.00 -0.39
C TRP A 139 -3.82 -11.13 0.82
N LEU A 140 -4.91 -11.88 0.65
CA LEU A 140 -5.82 -12.27 1.72
C LEU A 140 -5.20 -13.36 2.61
N LYS A 141 -5.32 -13.18 3.93
CA LYS A 141 -4.72 -13.98 4.99
C LYS A 141 -5.73 -14.21 6.11
N ARG A 142 -5.33 -15.07 7.08
CA ARG A 142 -6.05 -15.28 8.34
C ARG A 142 -7.53 -15.63 8.09
N ARG A 143 -7.74 -16.70 7.31
CA ARG A 143 -9.08 -17.15 6.87
C ARG A 143 -9.83 -16.06 6.10
N LEU A 144 -9.12 -15.40 5.19
CA LEU A 144 -9.62 -14.31 4.33
C LEU A 144 -10.11 -13.05 5.07
N ARG A 145 -9.87 -12.92 6.38
CA ARG A 145 -10.32 -11.78 7.18
C ARG A 145 -9.34 -10.59 7.18
N TYR A 146 -8.18 -10.75 6.56
CA TYR A 146 -7.09 -9.79 6.66
C TYR A 146 -6.38 -9.66 5.32
N ALA A 147 -6.32 -8.46 4.74
CA ALA A 147 -5.62 -8.19 3.50
C ALA A 147 -4.29 -7.49 3.79
N ASP A 148 -3.19 -7.91 3.16
CA ASP A 148 -1.89 -7.25 3.37
C ASP A 148 -1.90 -5.80 2.83
N SER A 149 -2.02 -4.82 3.73
CA SER A 149 -2.08 -3.39 3.36
C SER A 149 -0.71 -2.78 3.07
N ARG A 150 0.38 -3.53 3.28
CA ARG A 150 1.75 -3.06 3.00
C ARG A 150 1.99 -2.85 1.52
N PHE A 151 1.32 -3.65 0.69
CA PHE A 151 1.38 -3.59 -0.76
C PHE A 151 0.13 -4.25 -1.36
N PHE A 152 -0.62 -3.49 -2.15
CA PHE A 152 -1.71 -4.02 -2.98
C PHE A 152 -1.87 -3.18 -4.24
N ILE A 153 -2.54 -3.74 -5.24
CA ILE A 153 -2.81 -3.08 -6.52
C ILE A 153 -4.31 -3.09 -6.71
N ALA A 154 -4.92 -1.98 -7.12
CA ALA A 154 -6.33 -2.02 -7.47
C ALA A 154 -6.65 -1.01 -8.56
N ARG A 155 -7.75 -1.25 -9.27
CA ARG A 155 -8.36 -0.25 -10.11
C ARG A 155 -8.79 0.94 -9.26
N LYS A 156 -8.74 2.16 -9.80
CA LYS A 156 -9.11 3.38 -9.07
C LYS A 156 -10.52 3.26 -8.47
N GLU A 157 -11.43 2.65 -9.23
CA GLU A 157 -12.82 2.42 -8.85
C GLU A 157 -12.93 1.53 -7.60
N PHE A 158 -11.99 0.59 -7.35
CA PHE A 158 -11.96 -0.17 -6.09
C PHE A 158 -11.82 0.71 -4.86
N TYR A 159 -11.01 1.78 -4.97
CA TYR A 159 -10.85 2.70 -3.86
C TYR A 159 -12.14 3.48 -3.63
N VAL A 160 -12.68 4.07 -4.69
CA VAL A 160 -13.85 4.97 -4.63
C VAL A 160 -15.11 4.22 -4.23
N ASP A 161 -15.37 3.07 -4.85
CA ASP A 161 -16.65 2.36 -4.73
C ASP A 161 -16.69 1.43 -3.50
N TYR A 162 -15.54 1.04 -2.94
CA TYR A 162 -15.48 0.06 -1.85
C TYR A 162 -14.58 0.48 -0.69
N LEU A 163 -13.30 0.77 -0.95
CA LEU A 163 -12.34 0.92 0.15
C LEU A 163 -12.61 2.17 0.99
N LEU A 164 -12.83 3.33 0.37
CA LEU A 164 -12.99 4.60 1.10
C LEU A 164 -14.15 4.56 2.10
N GLU A 165 -15.24 3.87 1.75
CA GLU A 165 -16.36 3.68 2.67
C GLU A 165 -15.96 2.78 3.85
N GLU A 166 -15.33 1.64 3.57
CA GLU A 166 -14.90 0.67 4.59
C GLU A 166 -13.88 1.25 5.57
N LEU A 167 -13.06 2.22 5.13
CA LEU A 167 -12.11 2.92 6.01
C LEU A 167 -12.78 3.62 7.20
N MET A 168 -14.06 4.01 7.08
CA MET A 168 -14.82 4.61 8.18
C MET A 168 -15.13 3.62 9.32
N HIS A 169 -14.97 2.32 9.07
CA HIS A 169 -15.23 1.26 10.06
C HIS A 169 -13.99 0.80 10.82
N ILE A 170 -12.86 1.49 10.65
CA ILE A 170 -11.67 1.25 11.47
C ILE A 170 -11.97 1.63 12.92
N ASN A 171 -11.61 0.72 13.82
CA ASN A 171 -11.71 0.91 15.26
C ASN A 171 -10.64 0.03 15.92
N GLU A 172 -9.49 0.62 16.24
CA GLU A 172 -8.36 -0.14 16.79
C GLU A 172 -8.61 -0.62 18.23
N THR A 173 -9.49 0.04 18.99
CA THR A 173 -9.91 -0.39 20.32
C THR A 173 -10.68 -1.71 20.26
N ASP A 174 -11.50 -1.90 19.23
CA ASP A 174 -12.21 -3.16 18.95
C ASP A 174 -11.42 -4.09 18.02
N HIS A 175 -10.10 -3.87 17.88
CA HIS A 175 -9.18 -4.66 17.05
C HIS A 175 -9.54 -4.71 15.55
N VAL A 176 -10.26 -3.71 15.03
CA VAL A 176 -10.58 -3.53 13.61
C VAL A 176 -9.58 -2.59 12.95
N TYR A 177 -8.43 -3.16 12.54
CA TYR A 177 -7.37 -2.48 11.79
C TYR A 177 -7.67 -2.27 10.29
N PHE A 178 -6.85 -1.46 9.62
CA PHE A 178 -6.91 -1.17 8.18
C PHE A 178 -7.02 -2.44 7.33
N GLU A 179 -6.28 -3.48 7.67
CA GLU A 179 -6.25 -4.74 6.92
C GLU A 179 -7.54 -5.54 7.00
N HIS A 180 -8.33 -5.35 8.07
CA HIS A 180 -9.66 -5.95 8.17
C HIS A 180 -10.63 -5.25 7.24
N VAL A 181 -10.64 -3.91 7.23
CA VAL A 181 -11.53 -3.14 6.36
C VAL A 181 -11.14 -3.27 4.89
N LEU A 182 -9.84 -3.38 4.58
CA LEU A 182 -9.37 -3.72 3.23
C LEU A 182 -9.88 -5.11 2.79
N ALA A 183 -9.86 -6.11 3.68
CA ALA A 183 -10.43 -7.42 3.35
C ALA A 183 -11.95 -7.35 3.14
N ARG A 184 -12.69 -6.57 3.95
CA ARG A 184 -14.13 -6.35 3.75
C ARG A 184 -14.44 -5.69 2.41
N ALA A 185 -13.66 -4.67 2.02
CA ALA A 185 -13.78 -4.04 0.70
C ALA A 185 -13.56 -5.04 -0.44
N VAL A 186 -12.56 -5.92 -0.32
CA VAL A 186 -12.32 -7.01 -1.30
C VAL A 186 -13.52 -7.96 -1.37
N HIS A 187 -14.12 -8.33 -0.24
CA HIS A 187 -15.29 -9.22 -0.21
C HIS A 187 -16.54 -8.58 -0.80
N ARG A 188 -16.79 -7.28 -0.55
CA ARG A 188 -17.89 -6.54 -1.17
C ARG A 188 -17.72 -6.45 -2.68
N CYS A 189 -16.52 -6.10 -3.13
CA CYS A 189 -16.13 -6.11 -4.54
C CYS A 189 -16.41 -7.47 -5.22
N LEU A 190 -16.03 -8.58 -4.56
CA LEU A 190 -16.35 -9.93 -5.03
C LEU A 190 -17.85 -10.23 -5.06
N ALA A 191 -18.61 -9.80 -4.04
CA ALA A 191 -20.05 -10.00 -3.97
C ALA A 191 -20.79 -9.29 -5.12
N ASP A 192 -20.27 -8.17 -5.59
CA ASP A 192 -20.78 -7.42 -6.75
C ASP A 192 -20.27 -7.97 -8.10
N GLY A 193 -19.67 -9.16 -8.10
CA GLY A 193 -19.21 -9.86 -9.29
C GLY A 193 -17.92 -9.31 -9.90
N LYS A 194 -17.19 -8.42 -9.20
CA LYS A 194 -15.87 -7.95 -9.62
C LYS A 194 -14.80 -8.99 -9.25
N GLN A 195 -13.66 -8.90 -9.91
CA GLN A 195 -12.60 -9.90 -9.76
C GLN A 195 -11.55 -9.49 -8.72
N TRP A 196 -11.30 -10.37 -7.77
CA TRP A 196 -10.10 -10.32 -6.94
C TRP A 196 -9.07 -11.32 -7.47
N ALA A 197 -7.80 -10.92 -7.44
CA ALA A 197 -6.68 -11.80 -7.70
C ALA A 197 -5.69 -11.79 -6.52
N SER A 198 -5.05 -12.92 -6.28
CA SER A 198 -3.92 -12.99 -5.36
C SER A 198 -2.63 -12.61 -6.10
N PRO A 199 -1.66 -11.92 -5.46
CA PRO A 199 -0.40 -11.58 -6.11
C PRO A 199 0.28 -12.82 -6.68
N LYS A 200 0.95 -12.71 -7.83
CA LYS A 200 1.65 -13.87 -8.42
C LYS A 200 2.99 -14.21 -7.76
N ALA A 201 3.50 -13.29 -6.94
CA ALA A 201 4.74 -13.45 -6.20
C ALA A 201 4.57 -12.89 -4.78
N TYR A 202 5.35 -13.42 -3.83
CA TYR A 202 5.33 -12.95 -2.46
C TYR A 202 5.99 -11.58 -2.36
N PRO A 203 5.32 -10.52 -1.85
CA PRO A 203 5.94 -9.20 -1.72
C PRO A 203 7.17 -9.21 -0.81
N ILE A 204 8.35 -8.94 -1.38
CA ILE A 204 9.62 -8.89 -0.65
C ILE A 204 9.82 -7.48 -0.12
N CYS A 205 9.42 -7.30 1.14
CA CYS A 205 9.45 -6.01 1.82
C CYS A 205 10.84 -5.69 2.42
N GLU A 206 11.46 -4.62 1.96
CA GLU A 206 12.72 -4.07 2.46
C GLU A 206 12.48 -2.78 3.24
N GLY A 207 13.07 -2.63 4.42
CA GLY A 207 12.91 -1.45 5.28
C GLY A 207 12.73 -1.82 6.75
N ILE A 208 12.31 -0.84 7.55
CA ILE A 208 12.12 -0.98 9.01
C ILE A 208 10.64 -0.90 9.36
N SER A 209 10.19 -1.82 10.22
CA SER A 209 8.83 -1.83 10.77
C SER A 209 8.67 -0.75 11.83
N GLY A 210 7.61 0.05 11.71
CA GLY A 210 7.30 1.10 12.68
C GLY A 210 6.87 0.56 14.04
N THR A 211 6.10 -0.52 14.04
CA THR A 211 5.58 -1.15 15.26
C THR A 211 6.68 -1.83 16.05
N GLU A 212 7.61 -2.49 15.35
CA GLU A 212 8.61 -3.33 16.00
C GLU A 212 10.00 -2.70 16.10
N ASN A 213 10.25 -1.60 15.37
CA ASN A 213 11.59 -1.05 15.19
C ASN A 213 12.62 -2.13 14.75
N MET A 214 12.17 -3.04 13.89
CA MET A 214 12.98 -4.14 13.37
C MET A 214 13.01 -4.08 11.85
N GLN A 215 14.16 -4.39 11.27
CA GLN A 215 14.27 -4.61 9.83
C GLN A 215 13.41 -5.82 9.42
N TYR A 216 12.69 -5.70 8.31
CA TYR A 216 11.90 -6.81 7.80
C TYR A 216 12.80 -8.00 7.47
N LYS A 217 12.48 -9.17 8.04
CA LYS A 217 13.23 -10.41 7.82
C LYS A 217 12.98 -10.96 6.41
N THR A 218 13.82 -10.57 5.47
CA THR A 218 13.80 -11.09 4.09
C THR A 218 14.87 -12.15 3.85
N GLY A 219 15.12 -13.06 4.81
CA GLY A 219 16.05 -14.17 4.59
C GLY A 219 15.57 -15.13 3.50
N LEU A 220 16.48 -15.95 2.95
CA LEU A 220 16.15 -16.93 1.90
C LEU A 220 14.98 -17.83 2.31
N TYR A 221 14.97 -18.33 3.54
CA TYR A 221 13.89 -19.18 4.05
C TYR A 221 12.52 -18.50 4.05
N SER A 222 12.42 -17.24 4.53
CA SER A 222 11.14 -16.53 4.57
C SER A 222 10.62 -16.21 3.17
N ARG A 223 11.53 -15.87 2.24
CA ARG A 223 11.20 -15.65 0.83
C ARG A 223 10.68 -16.92 0.18
N LEU A 224 11.40 -18.04 0.31
CA LEU A 224 11.01 -19.34 -0.26
C LEU A 224 9.66 -19.82 0.29
N LYS A 225 9.46 -19.72 1.61
CA LYS A 225 8.19 -20.06 2.25
C LYS A 225 7.04 -19.19 1.72
N GLY A 226 7.24 -17.88 1.62
CA GLY A 226 6.24 -16.95 1.10
C GLY A 226 5.88 -17.25 -0.36
N GLU A 227 6.88 -17.47 -1.21
CA GLU A 227 6.70 -17.84 -2.62
C GLU A 227 5.93 -19.16 -2.79
N LEU A 228 6.26 -20.17 -1.99
CA LEU A 228 5.55 -21.44 -2.01
C LEU A 228 4.07 -21.27 -1.64
N ILE A 229 3.78 -20.52 -0.57
CA ILE A 229 2.41 -20.25 -0.13
C ILE A 229 1.60 -19.55 -1.23
N ILE A 230 2.17 -18.51 -1.84
CA ILE A 230 1.50 -17.76 -2.91
C ILE A 230 1.25 -18.64 -4.14
N LYS A 231 2.24 -19.42 -4.59
CA LYS A 231 2.09 -20.33 -5.73
C LYS A 231 1.03 -21.40 -5.48
N LEU A 232 1.02 -22.01 -4.29
CA LEU A 232 0.01 -22.99 -3.93
C LEU A 232 -1.38 -22.35 -3.85
N THR A 233 -1.49 -21.16 -3.26
CA THR A 233 -2.76 -20.41 -3.17
C THR A 233 -3.31 -20.13 -4.57
N ASN A 234 -2.50 -19.58 -5.47
CA ASN A 234 -2.93 -19.30 -6.84
C ASN A 234 -3.31 -20.58 -7.60
N ARG A 235 -2.56 -21.68 -7.40
CA ARG A 235 -2.91 -22.97 -8.02
C ARG A 235 -4.23 -23.52 -7.51
N LEU A 236 -4.50 -23.43 -6.20
CA LEU A 236 -5.75 -23.91 -5.61
C LEU A 236 -6.96 -23.06 -6.04
N LEU A 237 -6.78 -21.75 -6.16
CA LEU A 237 -7.86 -20.83 -6.54
C LEU A 237 -8.21 -20.86 -8.03
N LYS A 238 -7.23 -21.13 -8.90
CA LYS A 238 -7.45 -21.26 -10.36
C LYS A 238 -7.87 -22.67 -10.79
N ASN A 239 -8.03 -23.58 -9.84
CA ASN A 239 -8.36 -24.95 -10.15
C ASN A 239 -9.86 -25.09 -10.34
N ASP A 240 -10.29 -25.10 -11.60
CA ASP A 240 -11.66 -25.47 -11.97
C ASP A 240 -11.75 -27.00 -11.92
N TYR A 241 -12.02 -27.56 -10.73
CA TYR A 241 -12.50 -28.94 -10.62
C TYR A 241 -13.95 -28.97 -11.12
N LEU A 242 -14.12 -28.96 -12.44
CA LEU A 242 -15.33 -29.33 -13.16
C LEU A 242 -14.96 -30.36 -14.24
#